data_AF-A0A1N7PZ60-F1
#
_entry.id   AF-A0A1N7PZ60-F1
#
_cell.length_a   1.000
_cell.length_b   1.000
_cell.length_c   1.000
_cell.angle_alpha   90.00
_cell.angle_beta   90.00
_cell.angle_gamma   90.00
#
_symmetry.space_group_name_H-M   'P 1'
#
loop_
_entity.id
_entity.type
_entity.pdbx_description
1 polymer ?
#
loop_
_entity_poly.entity_id
_entity_poly.type
_entity_poly.pdbx_seq_one_letter_code
_entity_poly.pdbx_strand_id
1 'polypeptide(L)'
;MTLPTNAPLPFAKTRTRPLLLGHQLRVLRNRQKRLKGRVALVPELDLSAYRFRAVFDWIEFRVHFTKQTQARYVQDVLRRFLDRDSHIAPADEGLGGVFTECRIKVQEPPSMAVVTAIHKALQDTFGEASQSRVTGMEISVDAYPTDPADNARATLLGAMQRTIWTDRSIWAATMSRPRSVFAKGKKGVQRLVRPGRAQEPDLLGFVPEDHLPPAIDGTMYLGAKTDPVMIRLMDKVIDTQHPTTGPVQLEEGRQRVRIEATLKDGELGAIGVSDIASLKTLRPSKLQKRYFQFKLPTFSQDRKVTRGVEALRNTKQNWRAQVYLRTGVIGLMRMDCATELYAATQKRSVTKMVRVLTGKKTAARRRNFAGKRLTPPFVAWEEMNKVVNVALVSLEKREATAWGRYGV
;
A
#
# COMPACT_ATOMS: atom_id res chain seq x y z
N MET A 1 23.62 -15.53 -17.86
CA MET A 1 23.38 -15.10 -16.47
C MET A 1 22.08 -15.75 -16.00
N THR A 2 22.12 -16.42 -14.85
CA THR A 2 20.92 -17.01 -14.22
C THR A 2 20.50 -16.07 -13.10
N LEU A 3 19.31 -15.48 -13.22
CA LEU A 3 18.75 -14.66 -12.14
C LEU A 3 18.24 -15.59 -11.03
N PRO A 4 18.35 -15.19 -9.75
CA PRO A 4 17.64 -15.90 -8.70
C PRO A 4 16.13 -15.81 -8.93
N THR A 5 15.41 -16.85 -8.51
CA THR A 5 13.96 -17.01 -8.73
C THR A 5 13.17 -17.30 -7.46
N ASN A 6 13.83 -17.69 -6.37
CA ASN A 6 13.16 -18.04 -5.12
C ASN A 6 13.22 -16.90 -4.13
N ALA A 7 12.06 -16.55 -3.57
CA ALA A 7 11.92 -15.53 -2.57
C ALA A 7 11.55 -16.12 -1.21
N PRO A 8 12.26 -15.77 -0.12
CA PRO A 8 11.94 -16.29 1.21
C PRO A 8 10.67 -15.64 1.78
N LEU A 9 9.81 -16.45 2.39
CA LEU A 9 8.61 -16.03 3.12
C LEU A 9 8.81 -16.35 4.61
N PRO A 10 9.48 -15.45 5.37
CA PRO A 10 9.78 -15.71 6.77
C PRO A 10 8.56 -15.54 7.66
N PHE A 11 8.48 -16.35 8.70
CA PHE A 11 7.58 -16.15 9.83
C PHE A 11 8.34 -15.45 10.96
N ALA A 12 7.72 -14.48 11.62
CA ALA A 12 8.29 -13.74 12.74
C ALA A 12 7.73 -14.20 14.10
N LYS A 13 6.51 -14.72 14.13
CA LYS A 13 5.81 -15.20 15.33
C LYS A 13 6.05 -16.69 15.56
N THR A 14 6.26 -17.48 14.50
CA THR A 14 6.52 -18.92 14.59
C THR A 14 7.97 -19.25 14.24
N ARG A 15 8.54 -20.27 14.90
CA ARG A 15 9.89 -20.78 14.62
C ARG A 15 9.88 -21.82 13.49
N THR A 16 9.17 -21.52 12.41
CA THR A 16 9.05 -22.41 11.25
C THR A 16 10.09 -22.04 10.18
N ARG A 17 10.56 -23.03 9.41
CA ARG A 17 11.40 -22.74 8.23
C ARG A 17 10.63 -21.81 7.27
N PRO A 18 11.27 -20.77 6.71
CA PRO A 18 10.61 -19.90 5.74
C PRO A 18 10.08 -20.72 4.56
N LEU A 19 8.84 -20.42 4.13
CA LEU A 19 8.35 -20.91 2.84
C LEU A 19 9.12 -20.22 1.70
N LEU A 20 9.03 -20.77 0.49
CA LEU A 20 9.61 -20.19 -0.70
C LEU A 20 8.51 -19.83 -1.70
N LEU A 21 8.57 -18.60 -2.21
CA LEU A 21 7.78 -18.16 -3.35
C LEU A 21 8.63 -18.26 -4.62
N GLY A 22 8.28 -19.20 -5.50
CA GLY A 22 8.87 -19.35 -6.82
C GLY A 22 8.55 -18.16 -7.73
N HIS A 23 9.45 -17.88 -8.67
CA HIS A 23 9.26 -16.89 -9.72
C HIS A 23 9.75 -17.43 -11.05
N GLN A 24 8.95 -17.20 -12.08
CA GLN A 24 9.32 -17.51 -13.45
C GLN A 24 9.82 -16.27 -14.19
N LEU A 25 10.77 -16.48 -15.11
CA LEU A 25 11.22 -15.46 -16.05
C LEU A 25 10.27 -15.42 -17.25
N ARG A 26 9.50 -14.34 -17.36
CA ARG A 26 8.59 -14.11 -18.49
C ARG A 26 9.17 -13.13 -19.48
N VAL A 27 9.33 -13.55 -20.74
CA VAL A 27 9.75 -12.65 -21.83
C VAL A 27 8.67 -11.60 -22.07
N LEU A 28 9.07 -10.33 -22.11
CA LEU A 28 8.15 -9.23 -22.39
C LEU A 28 7.94 -9.11 -23.90
N ARG A 29 6.68 -9.15 -24.33
CA ARG A 29 6.29 -8.95 -25.75
C ARG A 29 6.09 -7.48 -26.12
N ASN A 30 6.43 -6.55 -25.21
CA ASN A 30 6.15 -5.13 -25.38
C ASN A 30 6.97 -4.53 -26.53
N ARG A 31 6.30 -3.76 -27.40
CA ARG A 31 6.93 -3.02 -28.51
C ARG A 31 7.73 -1.79 -28.07
N GLN A 32 7.55 -1.33 -26.82
CA GLN A 32 8.25 -0.17 -26.29
C GLN A 32 9.77 -0.42 -26.30
N LYS A 33 10.54 0.48 -26.93
CA LYS A 33 12.01 0.37 -27.06
C LYS A 33 12.72 0.06 -25.74
N ARG A 34 12.25 0.65 -24.63
CA ARG A 34 12.81 0.44 -23.28
C ARG A 34 12.60 -0.97 -22.71
N LEU A 35 11.65 -1.74 -23.24
CA LEU A 35 11.29 -3.09 -22.79
C LEU A 35 11.75 -4.19 -23.75
N LYS A 36 12.24 -3.83 -24.95
CA LYS A 36 12.74 -4.78 -25.95
C LYS A 36 13.89 -5.61 -25.36
N GLY A 37 13.82 -6.94 -25.49
CA GLY A 37 14.85 -7.86 -24.98
C GLY A 37 14.93 -7.93 -23.46
N ARG A 38 13.86 -7.56 -22.75
CA ARG A 38 13.76 -7.67 -21.30
C ARG A 38 12.84 -8.81 -20.89
N VAL A 39 13.12 -9.37 -19.72
CA VAL A 39 12.30 -10.36 -19.03
C VAL A 39 11.76 -9.76 -17.74
N ALA A 40 10.63 -10.25 -17.26
CA ALA A 40 10.10 -9.94 -15.93
C ALA A 40 10.23 -11.15 -15.01
N LEU A 41 10.50 -10.92 -13.71
CA LEU A 41 10.29 -11.94 -12.69
C LEU A 41 8.83 -11.89 -12.25
N VAL A 42 8.11 -12.99 -12.45
CA VAL A 42 6.67 -13.11 -12.15
C VAL A 42 6.49 -14.15 -11.06
N PRO A 43 5.79 -13.85 -9.95
CA PRO A 43 5.45 -14.86 -8.96
C PRO A 43 4.73 -16.05 -9.60
N GLU A 44 5.12 -17.26 -9.23
CA GLU A 44 4.42 -18.50 -9.61
C GLU A 44 3.21 -18.67 -8.68
N LEU A 45 2.05 -18.23 -9.16
CA LEU A 45 0.83 -18.18 -8.38
C LEU A 45 -0.38 -18.28 -9.31
N ASP A 46 -1.29 -19.20 -9.00
CA ASP A 46 -2.59 -19.26 -9.66
C ASP A 46 -3.58 -18.31 -8.98
N LEU A 47 -3.84 -17.16 -9.61
CA LEU A 47 -4.80 -16.18 -9.10
C LEU A 47 -6.25 -16.65 -9.21
N SER A 48 -6.56 -17.65 -10.03
CA SER A 48 -7.91 -18.20 -10.16
C SER A 48 -8.31 -19.05 -8.95
N ALA A 49 -7.33 -19.54 -8.17
CA ALA A 49 -7.55 -20.22 -6.90
C ALA A 49 -8.04 -19.29 -5.77
N TYR A 50 -8.22 -17.99 -6.03
CA TYR A 50 -8.65 -17.01 -5.03
C TYR A 50 -9.87 -16.21 -5.47
N ARG A 51 -10.80 -16.00 -4.54
CA ARG A 51 -11.93 -15.09 -4.70
C ARG A 51 -11.58 -13.73 -4.12
N PHE A 52 -11.61 -12.69 -4.95
CA PHE A 52 -11.36 -11.31 -4.53
C PHE A 52 -12.66 -10.55 -4.22
N ARG A 53 -12.68 -9.78 -3.13
CA ARG A 53 -13.81 -8.93 -2.73
C ARG A 53 -13.30 -7.60 -2.17
N ALA A 54 -13.75 -6.50 -2.74
CA ALA A 54 -13.50 -5.17 -2.17
C ALA A 54 -14.62 -4.76 -1.21
N VAL A 55 -14.29 -4.07 -0.12
CA VAL A 55 -15.22 -3.54 0.89
C VAL A 55 -14.73 -2.19 1.42
N PHE A 56 -15.63 -1.38 1.95
CA PHE A 56 -15.27 -0.27 2.84
C PHE A 56 -15.12 -0.82 4.26
N ASP A 57 -13.93 -0.72 4.84
CA ASP A 57 -13.69 -1.18 6.21
C ASP A 57 -14.21 -0.16 7.23
N TRP A 58 -14.10 1.13 6.91
CA TRP A 58 -14.74 2.20 7.69
C TRP A 58 -14.81 3.51 6.91
N ILE A 59 -15.74 4.38 7.33
CA ILE A 59 -15.84 5.78 6.89
C ILE A 59 -15.94 6.65 8.13
N GLU A 60 -15.13 7.71 8.19
CA GLU A 60 -15.14 8.70 9.26
C GLU A 60 -15.56 10.06 8.70
N PHE A 61 -16.48 10.72 9.39
CA PHE A 61 -16.91 12.07 9.06
C PHE A 61 -17.08 12.92 10.32
N ARG A 62 -16.86 14.22 10.15
CA ARG A 62 -17.05 15.25 11.17
C ARG A 62 -18.40 15.90 10.97
N VAL A 63 -19.16 16.05 12.06
CA VAL A 63 -20.46 16.73 12.10
C VAL A 63 -20.41 17.84 13.13
N HIS A 64 -21.08 18.95 12.84
CA HIS A 64 -21.28 20.06 13.77
C HIS A 64 -22.79 20.30 13.91
N PHE A 65 -23.32 19.97 15.08
CA PHE A 65 -24.73 20.05 15.42
C PHE A 65 -25.14 21.45 15.86
N THR A 66 -26.39 21.85 15.57
CA THR A 66 -26.95 23.11 16.09
C THR A 66 -27.31 22.99 17.57
N LYS A 67 -27.73 21.80 18.00
CA LYS A 67 -28.09 21.50 19.39
C LYS A 67 -26.93 20.78 20.09
N GLN A 68 -26.67 21.14 21.35
CA GLN A 68 -25.80 20.35 22.21
C GLN A 68 -26.37 18.93 22.36
N THR A 69 -25.49 17.93 22.31
CA THR A 69 -25.86 16.52 22.45
C THR A 69 -24.79 15.75 23.23
N GLN A 70 -25.03 14.47 23.45
CA GLN A 70 -24.09 13.54 24.09
C GLN A 70 -23.91 12.31 23.19
N ALA A 71 -22.81 11.58 23.38
CA ALA A 71 -22.47 10.43 22.55
C ALA A 71 -23.56 9.35 22.55
N ARG A 72 -24.24 9.14 23.69
CA ARG A 72 -25.36 8.17 23.79
C ARG A 72 -26.50 8.49 22.83
N TYR A 73 -26.89 9.75 22.68
CA TYR A 73 -28.01 10.15 21.83
C TYR A 73 -27.65 10.08 20.34
N VAL A 74 -26.41 10.45 20.00
CA VAL A 74 -25.88 10.22 18.65
C VAL A 74 -25.89 8.72 18.35
N GLN A 75 -25.41 7.89 19.29
CA GLN A 75 -25.38 6.43 19.14
C GLN A 75 -26.78 5.82 18.95
N ASP A 76 -27.80 6.34 19.63
CA ASP A 76 -29.20 5.90 19.46
C ASP A 76 -29.74 6.17 18.05
N VAL A 77 -29.31 7.26 17.40
CA VAL A 77 -29.62 7.50 15.97
C VAL A 77 -28.87 6.49 15.08
N LEU A 78 -27.58 6.26 15.34
CA LEU A 78 -26.75 5.34 14.56
C LEU A 78 -27.27 3.90 14.60
N ARG A 79 -27.75 3.43 15.76
CA ARG A 79 -28.28 2.07 15.97
C ARG A 79 -29.53 1.76 15.15
N ARG A 80 -30.21 2.77 14.60
CA ARG A 80 -31.34 2.56 13.67
C ARG A 80 -30.88 2.03 12.30
N PHE A 81 -29.59 2.19 11.98
CA PHE A 81 -29.00 1.85 10.69
C PHE A 81 -27.88 0.81 10.78
N LEU A 82 -27.31 0.61 11.96
CA LEU A 82 -26.11 -0.19 12.19
C LEU A 82 -26.34 -1.21 13.29
N ASP A 83 -25.90 -2.44 13.05
CA ASP A 83 -25.97 -3.54 14.03
C ASP A 83 -24.94 -3.42 15.17
N ARG A 84 -24.08 -2.40 15.12
CA ARG A 84 -23.00 -2.20 16.08
C ARG A 84 -22.77 -0.73 16.40
N ASP A 85 -22.17 -0.49 17.57
CA ASP A 85 -21.79 0.85 17.98
C ASP A 85 -20.66 1.43 17.13
N SER A 86 -20.74 2.74 16.89
CA SER A 86 -19.73 3.47 16.14
C SER A 86 -18.81 4.19 17.11
N HIS A 87 -17.59 4.47 16.69
CA HIS A 87 -16.70 5.29 17.50
C HIS A 87 -17.07 6.77 17.30
N ILE A 88 -17.52 7.41 18.38
CA ILE A 88 -17.85 8.84 18.43
C ILE A 88 -16.76 9.53 19.24
N ALA A 89 -16.05 10.46 18.63
CA ALA A 89 -15.00 11.25 19.25
C ALA A 89 -15.41 12.73 19.26
N PRO A 90 -15.95 13.24 20.38
CA PRO A 90 -16.23 14.67 20.57
C PRO A 90 -14.98 15.52 20.31
N ALA A 91 -15.16 16.70 19.72
CA ALA A 91 -14.10 17.67 19.49
C ALA A 91 -14.08 18.80 20.54
N ASP A 92 -15.24 19.15 21.08
CA ASP A 92 -15.50 20.26 21.99
C ASP A 92 -16.26 19.79 23.26
N GLU A 93 -15.83 18.67 23.85
CA GLU A 93 -16.49 18.08 25.01
C GLU A 93 -16.44 19.01 26.25
N GLY A 94 -17.61 19.41 26.72
CA GLY A 94 -17.79 20.24 27.91
C GLY A 94 -18.25 19.45 29.15
N LEU A 95 -18.67 20.19 30.18
CA LEU A 95 -19.22 19.61 31.41
C LEU A 95 -20.42 18.70 31.11
N GLY A 96 -20.44 17.53 31.74
CA GLY A 96 -21.51 16.54 31.52
C GLY A 96 -21.40 15.77 30.20
N GLY A 97 -20.24 15.83 29.52
CA GLY A 97 -19.99 15.08 28.28
C GLY A 97 -20.80 15.58 27.08
N VAL A 98 -21.25 16.84 27.15
CA VAL A 98 -21.99 17.48 26.05
C VAL A 98 -21.02 18.06 25.02
N PHE A 99 -21.41 18.03 23.76
CA PHE A 99 -20.63 18.59 22.66
C PHE A 99 -21.56 19.08 21.55
N THR A 100 -21.03 19.95 20.69
CA THR A 100 -21.69 20.33 19.44
C THR A 100 -20.98 19.74 18.23
N GLU A 101 -19.73 19.32 18.39
CA GLU A 101 -18.91 18.83 17.30
C GLU A 101 -18.29 17.47 17.63
N CYS A 102 -18.36 16.54 16.68
CA CYS A 102 -17.73 15.24 16.85
C CYS A 102 -17.29 14.64 15.52
N ARG A 103 -16.39 13.65 15.62
CA ARG A 103 -16.10 12.71 14.53
C ARG A 103 -16.79 11.39 14.80
N ILE A 104 -17.48 10.89 13.78
CA ILE A 104 -18.19 9.62 13.81
C ILE A 104 -17.48 8.70 12.83
N LYS A 105 -16.97 7.58 13.35
CA LYS A 105 -16.37 6.51 12.55
C LYS A 105 -17.31 5.31 12.49
N VAL A 106 -17.93 5.13 11.33
CA VAL A 106 -18.79 3.99 11.00
C VAL A 106 -17.90 2.84 10.53
N GLN A 107 -17.92 1.73 11.26
CA GLN A 107 -17.17 0.52 10.94
C GLN A 107 -17.99 -0.39 10.02
N GLU A 108 -17.34 -0.92 8.99
CA GLU A 108 -17.89 -1.81 7.98
C GLU A 108 -19.28 -1.37 7.48
N PRO A 109 -19.43 -0.10 7.02
CA PRO A 109 -20.73 0.38 6.57
C PRO A 109 -21.26 -0.53 5.45
N PRO A 110 -22.55 -0.92 5.48
CA PRO A 110 -23.12 -1.77 4.43
C PRO A 110 -23.01 -1.15 3.02
N SER A 111 -23.08 0.18 2.96
CA SER A 111 -22.83 1.00 1.76
C SER A 111 -22.57 2.46 2.14
N MET A 112 -22.07 3.25 1.21
CA MET A 112 -21.98 4.71 1.35
C MET A 112 -23.36 5.37 1.44
N ALA A 113 -24.37 4.80 0.79
CA ALA A 113 -25.75 5.29 0.86
C ALA A 113 -26.30 5.25 2.30
N VAL A 114 -25.97 4.20 3.06
CA VAL A 114 -26.31 4.11 4.49
C VAL A 114 -25.64 5.22 5.30
N VAL A 115 -24.37 5.55 5.01
CA VAL A 115 -23.67 6.64 5.70
C VAL A 115 -24.36 7.99 5.43
N THR A 116 -24.84 8.21 4.21
CA THR A 116 -25.61 9.42 3.88
C THR A 116 -26.98 9.44 4.56
N ALA A 117 -27.67 8.31 4.63
CA ALA A 117 -28.94 8.20 5.37
C ALA A 117 -28.76 8.46 6.88
N ILE A 118 -27.66 7.94 7.46
CA ILE A 118 -27.25 8.21 8.84
C ILE A 118 -27.02 9.71 9.05
N HIS A 119 -26.23 10.36 8.18
CA HIS A 119 -25.96 11.80 8.28
C HIS A 119 -27.26 12.62 8.20
N LYS A 120 -28.17 12.27 7.28
CA LYS A 120 -29.49 12.90 7.20
C LYS A 120 -30.29 12.74 8.49
N ALA A 121 -30.34 11.53 9.07
CA ALA A 121 -31.06 11.30 10.33
C ALA A 121 -30.47 12.09 11.50
N LEU A 122 -29.14 12.24 11.54
CA LEU A 122 -28.45 13.07 12.53
C LEU A 122 -28.80 14.55 12.35
N GLN A 123 -28.80 15.04 11.12
CA GLN A 123 -29.20 16.41 10.78
C GLN A 123 -30.67 16.67 11.16
N ASP A 124 -31.59 15.77 10.82
CA ASP A 124 -33.01 15.90 11.16
C ASP A 124 -33.24 15.90 12.69
N THR A 125 -32.41 15.19 13.46
CA THR A 125 -32.53 15.09 14.93
C THR A 125 -31.90 16.29 15.65
N PHE A 126 -30.65 16.65 15.30
CA PHE A 126 -29.83 17.58 16.07
C PHE A 126 -29.58 18.94 15.36
N GLY A 127 -30.00 19.07 14.10
CA GLY A 127 -29.62 20.19 13.23
C GLY A 127 -28.17 20.08 12.75
N GLU A 128 -27.81 20.83 11.71
CA GLU A 128 -26.44 20.94 11.21
C GLU A 128 -26.04 22.41 11.20
N ALA A 129 -25.11 22.80 12.08
CA ALA A 129 -24.60 24.16 12.20
C ALA A 129 -23.60 24.51 11.08
N SER A 130 -22.90 23.50 10.54
CA SER A 130 -22.02 23.67 9.39
C SER A 130 -21.89 22.37 8.61
N GLN A 131 -21.64 22.46 7.30
CA GLN A 131 -21.57 21.31 6.41
C GLN A 131 -20.60 20.23 6.90
N SER A 132 -21.11 19.02 7.11
CA SER A 132 -20.34 17.85 7.50
C SER A 132 -19.29 17.45 6.46
N ARG A 133 -18.14 16.96 6.93
CA ARG A 133 -17.00 16.59 6.07
C ARG A 133 -16.55 15.17 6.30
N VAL A 134 -16.20 14.46 5.23
CA VAL A 134 -15.54 13.16 5.34
C VAL A 134 -14.08 13.41 5.72
N THR A 135 -13.64 12.88 6.85
CA THR A 135 -12.28 13.08 7.40
C THR A 135 -11.37 11.88 7.20
N GLY A 136 -11.96 10.71 6.94
CA GLY A 136 -11.19 9.52 6.58
C GLY A 136 -12.05 8.43 5.97
N MET A 137 -11.41 7.53 5.23
CA MET A 137 -12.02 6.25 4.86
C MET A 137 -10.95 5.17 4.71
N GLU A 138 -11.36 3.91 4.82
CA GLU A 138 -10.52 2.77 4.49
C GLU A 138 -11.23 1.83 3.54
N ILE A 139 -10.54 1.51 2.45
CA ILE A 139 -10.99 0.55 1.45
C ILE A 139 -10.08 -0.66 1.54
N SER A 140 -10.69 -1.85 1.56
CA SER A 140 -9.98 -3.12 1.66
C SER A 140 -10.29 -3.98 0.46
N VAL A 141 -9.29 -4.72 -0.03
CA VAL A 141 -9.47 -5.82 -0.97
C VAL A 141 -9.03 -7.10 -0.27
N ASP A 142 -10.01 -7.97 -0.06
CA ASP A 142 -9.88 -9.28 0.53
C ASP A 142 -9.69 -10.33 -0.57
N ALA A 143 -8.79 -11.28 -0.35
CA ALA A 143 -8.58 -12.43 -1.20
C ALA A 143 -8.70 -13.72 -0.38
N TYR A 144 -9.74 -14.47 -0.67
CA TYR A 144 -10.07 -15.73 0.00
C TYR A 144 -9.55 -16.87 -0.87
N PRO A 145 -8.66 -17.74 -0.38
CA PRO A 145 -8.30 -18.94 -1.12
C PRO A 145 -9.50 -19.88 -1.21
N THR A 146 -9.61 -20.61 -2.31
CA THR A 146 -10.66 -21.62 -2.51
C THR A 146 -10.46 -22.81 -1.58
N ASP A 147 -9.20 -23.21 -1.40
CA ASP A 147 -8.76 -24.15 -0.37
C ASP A 147 -8.12 -23.35 0.79
N PRO A 148 -8.71 -23.34 2.01
CA PRO A 148 -8.31 -22.47 3.12
C PRO A 148 -6.97 -22.81 3.78
N ALA A 149 -5.95 -23.18 3.01
CA ALA A 149 -4.62 -23.51 3.49
C ALA A 149 -3.76 -22.26 3.81
N ASP A 150 -3.02 -22.32 4.92
CA ASP A 150 -2.06 -21.29 5.35
C ASP A 150 -1.00 -21.01 4.27
N ASN A 151 -0.51 -22.06 3.61
CA ASN A 151 0.48 -21.94 2.53
C ASN A 151 -0.06 -21.14 1.33
N ALA A 152 -1.34 -21.30 1.00
CA ALA A 152 -1.98 -20.56 -0.08
C ALA A 152 -2.06 -19.06 0.25
N ARG A 153 -2.43 -18.71 1.49
CA ARG A 153 -2.47 -17.31 1.94
C ARG A 153 -1.08 -16.70 2.03
N ALA A 154 -0.12 -17.43 2.59
CA ALA A 154 1.29 -17.02 2.68
C ALA A 154 1.90 -16.71 1.31
N THR A 155 1.65 -17.58 0.31
CA THR A 155 2.15 -17.43 -1.06
C THR A 155 1.55 -16.18 -1.73
N LEU A 156 0.23 -16.00 -1.64
CA LEU A 156 -0.44 -14.82 -2.19
C LEU A 156 0.03 -13.53 -1.50
N LEU A 157 0.07 -13.50 -0.15
CA LEU A 157 0.55 -12.35 0.60
C LEU A 157 1.98 -12.00 0.21
N GLY A 158 2.86 -13.00 0.13
CA GLY A 158 4.25 -12.83 -0.29
C GLY A 158 4.38 -12.26 -1.70
N ALA A 159 3.51 -12.65 -2.62
CA ALA A 159 3.46 -12.11 -3.98
C ALA A 159 2.95 -10.66 -4.00
N MET A 160 1.88 -10.35 -3.25
CA MET A 160 1.34 -8.99 -3.13
C MET A 160 2.34 -8.03 -2.49
N GLN A 161 2.97 -8.44 -1.39
CA GLN A 161 4.01 -7.65 -0.70
C GLN A 161 5.20 -7.31 -1.61
N ARG A 162 5.53 -8.20 -2.54
CA ARG A 162 6.64 -7.97 -3.48
C ARG A 162 6.29 -7.10 -4.67
N THR A 163 5.04 -7.12 -5.08
CA THR A 163 4.62 -6.49 -6.33
C THR A 163 3.84 -5.20 -6.13
N ILE A 164 3.38 -4.90 -4.90
CA ILE A 164 2.70 -3.64 -4.59
C ILE A 164 3.56 -2.44 -4.98
N TRP A 165 2.95 -1.50 -5.69
CA TRP A 165 3.54 -0.27 -6.19
C TRP A 165 2.85 0.93 -5.55
N THR A 166 3.66 1.95 -5.26
CA THR A 166 3.16 3.28 -4.93
C THR A 166 4.11 4.31 -5.52
N ASP A 167 3.57 5.39 -6.06
CA ASP A 167 4.33 6.55 -6.54
C ASP A 167 4.60 7.58 -5.44
N ARG A 168 4.06 7.35 -4.24
CA ARG A 168 4.22 8.23 -3.08
C ARG A 168 5.65 8.24 -2.54
N SER A 169 5.99 9.36 -1.93
CA SER A 169 7.25 9.53 -1.20
C SER A 169 7.23 8.87 0.19
N ILE A 170 7.10 7.54 0.25
CA ILE A 170 7.11 6.78 1.51
C ILE A 170 8.50 6.69 2.16
N TRP A 171 9.54 7.22 1.52
CA TRP A 171 10.92 7.15 2.00
C TRP A 171 11.38 8.40 2.75
N ALA A 172 10.71 9.53 2.55
CA ALA A 172 11.10 10.82 3.10
C ALA A 172 11.01 10.83 4.63
N ALA A 173 9.82 10.52 5.18
CA ALA A 173 9.62 10.44 6.61
C ALA A 173 9.94 9.04 7.15
N THR A 174 10.66 8.99 8.27
CA THR A 174 11.13 7.74 8.88
C THR A 174 10.00 6.78 9.24
N MET A 175 8.86 7.29 9.70
CA MET A 175 7.69 6.49 10.09
C MET A 175 6.87 6.00 8.88
N SER A 176 7.01 6.64 7.72
CA SER A 176 6.33 6.26 6.48
C SER A 176 7.04 5.10 5.76
N ARG A 177 8.30 4.83 6.13
CA ARG A 177 9.11 3.81 5.48
C ARG A 177 8.48 2.42 5.58
N PRO A 178 8.65 1.58 4.55
CA PRO A 178 8.19 0.19 4.56
C PRO A 178 8.68 -0.57 5.79
N ARG A 179 7.73 -1.22 6.46
CA ARG A 179 8.00 -2.02 7.66
C ARG A 179 7.05 -3.20 7.76
N SER A 180 7.50 -4.30 8.36
CA SER A 180 6.64 -5.36 8.88
C SER A 180 6.42 -5.14 10.37
N VAL A 181 5.18 -5.33 10.84
CA VAL A 181 4.82 -5.29 12.26
C VAL A 181 4.15 -6.60 12.63
N PHE A 182 4.70 -7.29 13.62
CA PHE A 182 4.25 -8.62 14.05
C PHE A 182 4.05 -8.73 15.57
N ALA A 183 4.46 -7.73 16.35
CA ALA A 183 4.15 -7.63 17.78
C ALA A 183 4.03 -6.17 18.22
N LYS A 184 3.48 -5.94 19.42
CA LYS A 184 3.44 -4.60 20.02
C LYS A 184 4.85 -4.15 20.42
N GLY A 185 5.07 -2.83 20.41
CA GLY A 185 6.34 -2.21 20.81
C GLY A 185 7.46 -2.31 19.77
N LYS A 186 8.62 -1.72 20.09
CA LYS A 186 9.74 -1.56 19.13
C LYS A 186 10.31 -2.89 18.63
N LYS A 187 10.32 -3.93 19.46
CA LYS A 187 10.83 -5.27 19.11
C LYS A 187 9.95 -5.99 18.08
N GLY A 188 8.68 -5.61 17.95
CA GLY A 188 7.73 -6.17 16.99
C GLY A 188 7.71 -5.48 15.63
N VAL A 189 8.65 -4.57 15.36
CA VAL A 189 8.72 -3.77 14.13
C VAL A 189 10.04 -4.02 13.41
N GLN A 190 9.96 -4.46 12.16
CA GLN A 190 11.12 -4.65 11.27
C GLN A 190 11.01 -3.69 10.09
N ARG A 191 11.97 -2.76 9.95
CA ARG A 191 12.08 -1.97 8.73
C ARG A 191 12.59 -2.85 7.59
N LEU A 192 11.97 -2.73 6.42
CA LEU A 192 12.33 -3.57 5.27
C LEU A 192 13.66 -3.15 4.63
N VAL A 193 14.14 -1.94 4.90
CA VAL A 193 15.50 -1.50 4.56
C VAL A 193 16.19 -1.13 5.86
N ARG A 194 17.36 -1.72 6.11
CA ARG A 194 18.15 -1.47 7.31
C ARG A 194 18.50 0.02 7.41
N PRO A 195 18.41 0.62 8.61
CA PRO A 195 18.95 1.96 8.83
C PRO A 195 20.47 1.92 8.65
N GLY A 196 21.03 3.00 8.13
CA GLY A 196 22.48 3.04 7.92
C GLY A 196 23.24 3.27 9.18
N ARG A 197 24.51 2.90 9.12
CA ARG A 197 25.49 3.33 10.12
C ARG A 197 25.67 4.84 9.96
N ALA A 198 25.84 5.56 11.07
CA ALA A 198 25.94 7.02 11.10
C ALA A 198 27.02 7.59 10.15
N GLN A 199 28.02 6.79 9.79
CA GLN A 199 29.15 7.18 8.96
C GLN A 199 28.88 7.10 7.44
N GLU A 200 27.81 6.41 6.98
CA GLU A 200 27.53 6.23 5.53
C GLU A 200 26.02 6.30 5.18
N PRO A 201 25.35 7.44 5.40
CA PRO A 201 23.91 7.57 5.13
C PRO A 201 23.54 7.42 3.64
N ASP A 202 24.47 7.69 2.72
CA ASP A 202 24.23 7.79 1.28
C ASP A 202 24.30 6.45 0.51
N LEU A 203 24.83 5.38 1.13
CA LEU A 203 24.97 4.06 0.50
C LEU A 203 23.80 3.11 0.82
N LEU A 204 22.78 3.59 1.54
CA LEU A 204 21.75 2.75 2.11
C LEU A 204 20.78 2.13 1.11
N GLY A 205 20.68 0.80 1.17
CA GLY A 205 19.80 0.02 0.30
C GLY A 205 20.42 -0.23 -1.07
N PHE A 206 21.74 -0.04 -1.21
CA PHE A 206 22.48 -0.31 -2.43
C PHE A 206 22.73 -1.80 -2.64
N VAL A 207 22.97 -2.54 -1.55
CA VAL A 207 23.28 -3.97 -1.58
C VAL A 207 22.10 -4.83 -1.11
N PRO A 208 21.92 -6.05 -1.63
CA PRO A 208 20.83 -6.96 -1.24
C PRO A 208 20.70 -7.21 0.27
N GLU A 209 21.81 -7.19 1.00
CA GLU A 209 21.90 -7.49 2.44
C GLU A 209 21.17 -6.46 3.30
N ASP A 210 21.02 -5.24 2.80
CA ASP A 210 20.28 -4.15 3.46
C ASP A 210 18.76 -4.35 3.42
N HIS A 211 18.29 -5.24 2.56
CA HIS A 211 16.87 -5.46 2.28
C HIS A 211 16.35 -6.68 3.04
N LEU A 212 15.42 -6.48 3.96
CA LEU A 212 14.86 -7.53 4.79
C LEU A 212 13.47 -7.96 4.28
N PRO A 213 13.23 -9.26 4.10
CA PRO A 213 11.91 -9.74 3.66
C PRO A 213 10.82 -9.44 4.70
N PRO A 214 9.62 -9.01 4.26
CA PRO A 214 8.48 -8.84 5.16
C PRO A 214 8.04 -10.20 5.72
N ALA A 215 7.73 -10.24 7.01
CA ALA A 215 7.14 -11.41 7.65
C ALA A 215 5.70 -11.67 7.16
N ILE A 216 5.38 -12.92 6.83
CA ILE A 216 4.05 -13.30 6.31
C ILE A 216 2.99 -13.44 7.40
N ASP A 217 3.39 -13.70 8.63
CA ASP A 217 2.53 -13.68 9.82
C ASP A 217 2.51 -12.29 10.50
N GLY A 218 3.08 -11.28 9.83
CA GLY A 218 3.01 -9.87 10.21
C GLY A 218 2.14 -9.05 9.25
N THR A 219 2.03 -7.76 9.54
CA THR A 219 1.40 -6.78 8.65
C THR A 219 2.49 -5.89 8.05
N MET A 220 2.57 -5.84 6.72
CA MET A 220 3.42 -4.89 6.02
C MET A 220 2.70 -3.54 5.91
N TYR A 221 3.39 -2.46 6.27
CA TYR A 221 2.91 -1.09 6.18
C TYR A 221 3.73 -0.29 5.16
N LEU A 222 3.04 0.48 4.33
CA LEU A 222 3.60 1.55 3.51
C LEU A 222 2.91 2.86 3.93
N GLY A 223 3.66 3.79 4.55
CA GLY A 223 3.09 4.98 5.19
C GLY A 223 2.89 4.85 6.70
N ALA A 224 2.77 6.00 7.37
CA ALA A 224 2.46 6.12 8.79
C ALA A 224 0.95 6.30 9.01
N LYS A 225 0.47 6.06 10.24
CA LYS A 225 -0.95 6.24 10.60
C LYS A 225 -1.45 7.69 10.41
N THR A 226 -0.54 8.65 10.52
CA THR A 226 -0.77 10.08 10.37
C THR A 226 -0.56 10.58 8.94
N ASP A 227 -0.07 9.72 8.03
CA ASP A 227 0.09 10.13 6.65
C ASP A 227 -1.30 10.25 5.99
N PRO A 228 -1.44 11.11 4.96
CA PRO A 228 -2.66 11.18 4.17
C PRO A 228 -3.08 9.83 3.60
N VAL A 229 -2.12 8.94 3.35
CA VAL A 229 -2.38 7.54 3.02
C VAL A 229 -1.45 6.57 3.70
N MET A 230 -2.04 5.48 4.16
CA MET A 230 -1.34 4.29 4.64
C MET A 230 -1.88 3.06 3.92
N ILE A 231 -1.00 2.24 3.36
CA ILE A 231 -1.35 0.94 2.78
C ILE A 231 -0.88 -0.16 3.73
N ARG A 232 -1.74 -1.14 4.00
CA ARG A 232 -1.44 -2.32 4.82
C ARG A 232 -1.65 -3.60 4.03
N LEU A 233 -0.76 -4.58 4.18
CA LEU A 233 -0.92 -5.92 3.63
C LEU A 233 -0.72 -6.95 4.75
N MET A 234 -1.66 -7.86 4.94
CA MET A 234 -1.64 -8.82 6.04
C MET A 234 -2.36 -10.13 5.72
N ASP A 235 -1.99 -11.18 6.45
CA ASP A 235 -2.84 -12.36 6.61
C ASP A 235 -3.86 -12.08 7.73
N LYS A 236 -5.14 -12.00 7.37
CA LYS A 236 -6.23 -11.65 8.26
C LYS A 236 -6.87 -12.94 8.78
N VAL A 237 -6.30 -13.41 9.88
CA VAL A 237 -6.71 -14.64 10.61
C VAL A 237 -7.40 -14.35 11.94
N ILE A 238 -7.31 -13.13 12.45
CA ILE A 238 -7.91 -12.70 13.71
C ILE A 238 -8.83 -11.51 13.47
N ASP A 239 -10.03 -11.55 14.04
CA ASP A 239 -10.89 -10.40 14.20
C ASP A 239 -10.56 -9.65 15.49
N THR A 240 -10.39 -8.33 15.40
CA THR A 240 -10.08 -7.46 16.55
C THR A 240 -11.17 -6.41 16.75
N GLN A 241 -12.31 -6.54 16.07
CA GLN A 241 -13.38 -5.54 16.09
C GLN A 241 -14.30 -5.65 17.31
N HIS A 242 -14.16 -6.69 18.15
CA HIS A 242 -14.94 -6.87 19.36
C HIS A 242 -14.12 -6.48 20.62
N PRO A 243 -14.27 -5.24 21.12
CA PRO A 243 -13.51 -4.79 22.29
C PRO A 243 -13.86 -5.55 23.57
N THR A 244 -15.06 -6.12 23.67
CA THR A 244 -15.56 -6.82 24.87
C THR A 244 -15.06 -8.26 24.97
N THR A 245 -14.99 -8.99 23.85
CA THR A 245 -14.54 -10.40 23.81
C THR A 245 -13.06 -10.54 23.46
N GLY A 246 -12.41 -9.46 23.05
CA GLY A 246 -11.01 -9.47 22.63
C GLY A 246 -10.81 -10.04 21.21
N PRO A 247 -9.56 -10.29 20.82
CA PRO A 247 -9.25 -10.83 19.50
C PRO A 247 -9.79 -12.26 19.33
N VAL A 248 -10.62 -12.50 18.32
CA VAL A 248 -11.22 -13.81 18.02
C VAL A 248 -10.58 -14.40 16.77
N GLN A 249 -10.18 -15.67 16.81
CA GLN A 249 -9.68 -16.36 15.62
C GLN A 249 -10.81 -16.51 14.60
N LEU A 250 -10.53 -16.19 13.35
CA LEU A 250 -11.48 -16.36 12.26
C LEU A 250 -11.57 -17.84 11.87
N GLU A 251 -12.80 -18.29 11.63
CA GLU A 251 -13.08 -19.56 10.97
C GLU A 251 -12.32 -19.67 9.64
N GLU A 252 -11.91 -20.88 9.27
CA GLU A 252 -11.07 -21.15 8.09
C GLU A 252 -11.58 -20.46 6.82
N GLY A 253 -12.88 -20.54 6.53
CA GLY A 253 -13.50 -19.90 5.37
C GLY A 253 -13.52 -18.36 5.39
N ARG A 254 -13.22 -17.73 6.54
CA ARG A 254 -13.13 -16.28 6.71
C ARG A 254 -11.69 -15.77 6.77
N GLN A 255 -10.71 -16.66 6.89
CA GLN A 255 -9.29 -16.33 6.80
C GLN A 255 -8.94 -15.93 5.38
N ARG A 256 -8.12 -14.88 5.23
CA ARG A 256 -7.91 -14.23 3.94
C ARG A 256 -6.66 -13.39 3.94
N VAL A 257 -6.12 -13.16 2.74
CA VAL A 257 -5.12 -12.09 2.55
C VAL A 257 -5.87 -10.78 2.35
N ARG A 258 -5.46 -9.73 3.05
CA ARG A 258 -6.07 -8.40 2.94
C ARG A 258 -5.04 -7.35 2.58
N ILE A 259 -5.40 -6.50 1.61
CA ILE A 259 -4.75 -5.20 1.38
C ILE A 259 -5.73 -4.07 1.71
N GLU A 260 -5.27 -3.08 2.46
CA GLU A 260 -6.09 -1.95 2.92
C GLU A 260 -5.42 -0.65 2.53
N ALA A 261 -6.22 0.34 2.12
CA ALA A 261 -5.79 1.71 1.89
C ALA A 261 -6.60 2.65 2.78
N THR A 262 -5.95 3.18 3.81
CA THR A 262 -6.49 4.27 4.64
C THR A 262 -6.22 5.59 3.96
N LEU A 263 -7.25 6.42 3.78
CA LEU A 263 -7.19 7.73 3.12
C LEU A 263 -7.67 8.82 4.08
N LYS A 264 -6.98 9.96 4.13
CA LYS A 264 -7.26 11.10 5.00
C LYS A 264 -6.94 12.43 4.33
N ASP A 265 -7.47 13.49 4.90
CA ASP A 265 -7.10 14.88 4.61
C ASP A 265 -7.11 15.19 3.09
N GLY A 266 -6.06 15.84 2.58
CA GLY A 266 -5.94 16.23 1.18
C GLY A 266 -6.01 15.06 0.18
N GLU A 267 -5.80 13.81 0.61
CA GLU A 267 -5.98 12.67 -0.29
C GLU A 267 -7.45 12.44 -0.64
N LEU A 268 -8.36 12.65 0.31
CA LEU A 268 -9.81 12.53 0.07
C LEU A 268 -10.23 13.54 -1.00
N GLY A 269 -9.81 14.80 -0.86
CA GLY A 269 -10.06 15.83 -1.88
C GLY A 269 -9.50 15.44 -3.24
N ALA A 270 -8.31 14.83 -3.28
CA ALA A 270 -7.69 14.37 -4.52
C ALA A 270 -8.39 13.18 -5.20
N ILE A 271 -9.34 12.52 -4.53
CA ILE A 271 -10.25 11.51 -5.12
C ILE A 271 -11.69 12.03 -5.26
N GLY A 272 -11.92 13.32 -5.03
CA GLY A 272 -13.24 13.94 -5.12
C GLY A 272 -14.15 13.66 -3.94
N VAL A 273 -13.58 13.36 -2.76
CA VAL A 273 -14.33 13.16 -1.52
C VAL A 273 -14.01 14.30 -0.55
N SER A 274 -15.01 15.10 -0.19
CA SER A 274 -14.88 16.24 0.72
C SER A 274 -15.97 16.23 1.80
N ASP A 275 -17.20 15.98 1.38
CA ASP A 275 -18.41 16.00 2.20
C ASP A 275 -19.20 14.70 2.02
N ILE A 276 -20.28 14.55 2.77
CA ILE A 276 -21.12 13.35 2.72
C ILE A 276 -21.75 13.14 1.33
N ALA A 277 -22.15 14.21 0.65
CA ALA A 277 -22.78 14.13 -0.67
C ALA A 277 -21.80 13.62 -1.74
N SER A 278 -20.52 13.99 -1.62
CA SER A 278 -19.46 13.59 -2.55
C SER A 278 -19.24 12.07 -2.60
N LEU A 279 -19.59 11.33 -1.55
CA LEU A 279 -19.54 9.86 -1.51
C LEU A 279 -20.33 9.21 -2.66
N LYS A 280 -21.44 9.82 -3.10
CA LYS A 280 -22.27 9.32 -4.21
C LYS A 280 -21.53 9.29 -5.55
N THR A 281 -20.55 10.18 -5.72
CA THR A 281 -19.77 10.31 -6.97
C THR A 281 -18.49 9.49 -6.97
N LEU A 282 -18.09 8.96 -5.82
CA LEU A 282 -16.89 8.16 -5.67
C LEU A 282 -17.02 6.86 -6.48
N ARG A 283 -16.02 6.58 -7.33
CA ARG A 283 -15.93 5.33 -8.09
C ARG A 283 -14.80 4.46 -7.53
N PRO A 284 -15.08 3.41 -6.75
CA PRO A 284 -14.06 2.53 -6.17
C PRO A 284 -13.08 1.96 -7.21
N SER A 285 -13.54 1.67 -8.44
CA SER A 285 -12.68 1.19 -9.53
C SER A 285 -11.53 2.14 -9.87
N LYS A 286 -11.73 3.46 -9.78
CA LYS A 286 -10.68 4.46 -10.04
C LYS A 286 -9.56 4.44 -9.00
N LEU A 287 -9.82 3.90 -7.80
CA LEU A 287 -8.84 3.81 -6.72
C LEU A 287 -7.74 2.78 -7.02
N GLN A 288 -8.01 1.80 -7.90
CA GLN A 288 -7.07 0.74 -8.26
C GLN A 288 -5.72 1.31 -8.70
N LYS A 289 -5.73 2.27 -9.64
CA LYS A 289 -4.49 2.80 -10.24
C LYS A 289 -3.61 3.57 -9.26
N ARG A 290 -4.19 4.05 -8.15
CA ARG A 290 -3.50 4.90 -7.16
C ARG A 290 -3.09 4.12 -5.91
N TYR A 291 -3.90 3.16 -5.46
CA TYR A 291 -3.69 2.51 -4.15
C TYR A 291 -3.47 1.00 -4.24
N PHE A 292 -3.98 0.35 -5.29
CA PHE A 292 -3.92 -1.11 -5.45
C PHE A 292 -3.26 -1.47 -6.78
N GLN A 293 -2.09 -0.87 -7.02
CA GLN A 293 -1.32 -1.09 -8.23
C GLN A 293 -0.21 -2.13 -7.98
N PHE A 294 -0.14 -3.14 -8.82
CA PHE A 294 0.88 -4.18 -8.74
C PHE A 294 1.77 -4.13 -9.99
N LYS A 295 3.09 -4.21 -9.79
CA LYS A 295 4.10 -4.15 -10.84
C LYS A 295 5.13 -5.26 -10.71
N LEU A 296 5.74 -5.59 -11.83
CA LEU A 296 6.81 -6.57 -11.94
C LEU A 296 8.10 -5.87 -12.34
N PRO A 297 9.24 -6.20 -11.72
CA PRO A 297 10.54 -5.72 -12.18
C PRO A 297 10.89 -6.33 -13.52
N THR A 298 11.63 -5.58 -14.32
CA THR A 298 12.16 -6.06 -15.59
C THR A 298 13.69 -6.10 -15.55
N PHE A 299 14.28 -7.08 -16.22
CA PHE A 299 15.72 -7.32 -16.27
C PHE A 299 16.18 -7.45 -17.72
N SER A 300 17.41 -7.05 -17.99
CA SER A 300 18.00 -7.25 -19.32
C SER A 300 18.30 -8.74 -19.53
N GLN A 301 18.03 -9.25 -20.73
CA GLN A 301 18.30 -10.65 -21.09
C GLN A 301 19.72 -10.85 -21.69
N ASP A 302 20.65 -9.89 -21.54
CA ASP A 302 21.98 -9.98 -22.18
C ASP A 302 22.74 -11.22 -21.70
N ARG A 303 23.00 -12.15 -22.63
CA ARG A 303 23.56 -13.48 -22.33
C ARG A 303 25.07 -13.56 -22.47
N LYS A 304 25.72 -12.66 -23.24
CA LYS A 304 27.16 -12.75 -23.52
C LYS A 304 27.92 -11.73 -22.69
N VAL A 305 28.80 -12.22 -21.82
CA VAL A 305 29.83 -11.41 -21.16
C VAL A 305 31.08 -11.54 -22.00
N THR A 306 31.37 -10.50 -22.78
CA THR A 306 32.58 -10.37 -23.60
C THR A 306 33.55 -9.36 -23.00
N ARG A 307 33.09 -8.46 -22.10
CA ARG A 307 33.90 -7.37 -21.51
C ARG A 307 33.61 -7.15 -20.02
N GLY A 308 34.57 -6.60 -19.28
CA GLY A 308 34.44 -6.32 -17.84
C GLY A 308 33.26 -5.40 -17.47
N VAL A 309 32.90 -4.46 -18.35
CA VAL A 309 31.71 -3.59 -18.16
C VAL A 309 30.40 -4.39 -18.17
N GLU A 310 30.34 -5.47 -18.96
CA GLU A 310 29.16 -6.36 -19.04
C GLU A 310 29.05 -7.23 -17.79
N ALA A 311 30.19 -7.68 -17.22
CA ALA A 311 30.21 -8.38 -15.95
C ALA A 311 29.61 -7.52 -14.82
N LEU A 312 30.03 -6.25 -14.69
CA LEU A 312 29.47 -5.31 -13.70
C LEU A 312 27.96 -5.08 -13.90
N ARG A 313 27.50 -4.97 -15.16
CA ARG A 313 26.06 -4.84 -15.46
C ARG A 313 25.28 -6.07 -15.03
N ASN A 314 25.82 -7.26 -15.27
CA ASN A 314 25.20 -8.53 -14.87
C ASN A 314 25.15 -8.68 -13.34
N THR A 315 26.24 -8.36 -12.64
CA THR A 315 26.25 -8.31 -11.16
C THR A 315 25.16 -7.38 -10.64
N LYS A 316 25.02 -6.19 -11.24
CA LYS A 316 23.95 -5.25 -10.88
C LYS A 316 22.54 -5.83 -11.14
N GLN A 317 22.30 -6.54 -12.25
CA GLN A 317 21.01 -7.18 -12.50
C GLN A 317 20.72 -8.29 -11.47
N ASN A 318 21.73 -9.09 -11.10
CA ASN A 318 21.59 -10.10 -10.06
C ASN A 318 21.27 -9.46 -8.70
N TRP A 319 21.96 -8.40 -8.30
CA TRP A 319 21.65 -7.69 -7.06
C TRP A 319 20.23 -7.11 -7.07
N ARG A 320 19.82 -6.50 -8.19
CA ARG A 320 18.43 -6.01 -8.34
C ARG A 320 17.41 -7.13 -8.18
N ALA A 321 17.68 -8.32 -8.73
CA ALA A 321 16.79 -9.46 -8.58
C ALA A 321 16.75 -9.95 -7.12
N GLN A 322 17.89 -10.05 -6.44
CA GLN A 322 17.95 -10.41 -5.03
C GLN A 322 17.20 -9.40 -4.14
N VAL A 323 17.36 -8.09 -4.40
CA VAL A 323 16.61 -7.04 -3.71
C VAL A 323 15.11 -7.24 -3.92
N TYR A 324 14.66 -7.43 -5.16
CA TYR A 324 13.25 -7.69 -5.44
C TYR A 324 12.72 -8.94 -4.72
N LEU A 325 13.46 -10.05 -4.72
CA LEU A 325 13.03 -11.28 -4.04
C LEU A 325 12.99 -11.14 -2.52
N ARG A 326 13.77 -10.22 -1.95
CA ARG A 326 13.73 -9.87 -0.52
C ARG A 326 12.58 -8.90 -0.21
N THR A 327 12.62 -7.70 -0.74
CA THR A 327 11.78 -6.55 -0.32
C THR A 327 10.79 -6.07 -1.37
N GLY A 328 10.74 -6.75 -2.52
CA GLY A 328 9.84 -6.39 -3.60
C GLY A 328 10.26 -5.18 -4.40
N VAL A 329 9.31 -4.70 -5.20
CA VAL A 329 9.45 -3.53 -6.05
C VAL A 329 9.78 -2.28 -5.25
N ILE A 330 9.20 -2.13 -4.06
CA ILE A 330 9.45 -0.99 -3.17
C ILE A 330 10.93 -0.92 -2.76
N GLY A 331 11.53 -2.04 -2.33
CA GLY A 331 12.95 -2.07 -2.03
C GLY A 331 13.83 -1.85 -3.26
N LEU A 332 13.43 -2.41 -4.41
CA LEU A 332 14.14 -2.18 -5.67
C LEU A 332 14.12 -0.71 -6.12
N MET A 333 13.00 0.01 -5.91
CA MET A 333 12.94 1.46 -6.13
C MET A 333 13.95 2.20 -5.24
N ARG A 334 14.10 1.79 -3.98
CA ARG A 334 15.08 2.37 -3.07
C ARG A 334 16.51 2.12 -3.55
N MET A 335 16.82 0.89 -3.98
CA MET A 335 18.13 0.55 -4.54
C MET A 335 18.44 1.36 -5.81
N ASP A 336 17.48 1.46 -6.74
CA ASP A 336 17.65 2.24 -7.97
C ASP A 336 17.89 3.73 -7.66
N CYS A 337 17.13 4.30 -6.72
CA CYS A 337 17.30 5.67 -6.25
C CYS A 337 18.67 5.90 -5.58
N ALA A 338 19.09 5.01 -4.67
CA ALA A 338 20.40 5.09 -4.03
C ALA A 338 21.55 5.01 -5.05
N THR A 339 21.40 4.14 -6.05
CA THR A 339 22.38 4.00 -7.14
C THR A 339 22.48 5.27 -7.98
N GLU A 340 21.35 5.92 -8.29
CA GLU A 340 21.33 7.18 -9.03
C GLU A 340 22.01 8.31 -8.24
N LEU A 341 21.73 8.40 -6.93
CA LEU A 341 22.36 9.38 -6.04
C LEU A 341 23.87 9.16 -5.96
N TYR A 342 24.32 7.92 -5.74
CA TYR A 342 25.75 7.57 -5.71
C TYR A 342 26.45 7.88 -7.03
N ALA A 343 25.83 7.55 -8.16
CA ALA A 343 26.40 7.89 -9.47
C ALA A 343 26.51 9.41 -9.68
N ALA A 344 25.56 10.19 -9.16
CA ALA A 344 25.59 11.65 -9.23
C ALA A 344 26.70 12.25 -8.35
N THR A 345 26.92 11.73 -7.13
CA THR A 345 27.99 12.18 -6.24
C THR A 345 29.37 11.83 -6.79
N GLN A 346 29.58 10.60 -7.27
CA GLN A 346 30.85 10.17 -7.87
C GLN A 346 31.20 10.99 -9.11
N LYS A 347 30.23 11.27 -10.00
CA LYS A 347 30.46 12.13 -11.17
C LYS A 347 30.95 13.51 -10.78
N ARG A 348 30.41 14.11 -9.70
CA ARG A 348 30.85 15.41 -9.19
C ARG A 348 32.28 15.34 -8.67
N SER A 349 32.61 14.29 -7.89
CA SER A 349 33.96 14.08 -7.36
C SER A 349 35.00 13.87 -8.46
N VAL A 350 34.71 13.03 -9.45
CA VAL A 350 35.59 12.79 -10.61
C VAL A 350 35.75 14.07 -11.43
N THR A 351 34.66 14.80 -11.70
CA THR A 351 34.74 16.07 -12.45
C THR A 351 35.58 17.11 -11.70
N LYS A 352 35.48 17.16 -10.36
CA LYS A 352 36.30 18.02 -9.51
C LYS A 352 37.77 17.62 -9.57
N MET A 353 38.09 16.33 -9.44
CA MET A 353 39.46 15.82 -9.54
C MET A 353 40.07 16.08 -10.92
N VAL A 354 39.35 15.82 -12.01
CA VAL A 354 39.81 16.11 -13.38
C VAL A 354 40.07 17.60 -13.57
N ARG A 355 39.20 18.49 -13.04
CA ARG A 355 39.42 19.95 -13.10
C ARG A 355 40.69 20.37 -12.35
N VAL A 356 40.95 19.77 -11.18
CA VAL A 356 42.16 20.04 -10.39
C VAL A 356 43.41 19.55 -11.12
N LEU A 357 43.39 18.34 -11.69
CA LEU A 357 44.55 17.73 -12.35
C LEU A 357 44.89 18.33 -13.71
N THR A 358 43.89 18.79 -14.47
CA THR A 358 44.12 19.23 -15.86
C THR A 358 44.17 20.74 -16.04
N GLY A 359 43.85 21.54 -15.00
CA GLY A 359 43.82 23.01 -15.04
C GLY A 359 42.80 23.63 -16.01
N LYS A 360 42.25 22.84 -16.93
CA LYS A 360 41.26 23.25 -17.94
C LYS A 360 39.88 23.15 -17.32
N LYS A 361 39.09 24.23 -17.44
CA LYS A 361 37.63 24.14 -17.34
C LYS A 361 37.19 23.18 -18.44
N THR A 362 37.02 21.90 -18.13
CA THR A 362 36.35 20.98 -19.04
C THR A 362 34.99 21.62 -19.33
N ALA A 363 34.80 22.05 -20.58
CA ALA A 363 33.51 22.45 -21.07
C ALA A 363 32.65 21.21 -20.93
N ALA A 364 31.96 21.10 -19.79
CA ALA A 364 30.98 20.07 -19.57
C ALA A 364 30.01 20.27 -20.72
N ARG A 365 30.12 19.43 -21.75
CA ARG A 365 29.05 19.23 -22.72
C ARG A 365 27.88 18.84 -21.83
N ARG A 366 27.09 19.84 -21.43
CA ARG A 366 25.75 19.68 -20.92
C ARG A 366 25.07 19.00 -22.09
N ARG A 367 25.10 17.67 -22.09
CA ARG A 367 23.99 16.93 -22.66
C ARG A 367 22.83 17.48 -21.85
N ASN A 368 22.13 18.43 -22.45
CA ASN A 368 20.76 18.73 -22.08
C ASN A 368 20.11 17.35 -22.11
N PHE A 369 19.99 16.73 -20.95
CA PHE A 369 19.18 15.53 -20.78
C PHE A 369 17.74 16.03 -20.82
N ALA A 370 17.38 16.56 -21.99
CA ALA A 370 16.05 16.93 -22.37
C ALA A 370 15.31 15.61 -22.53
N GLY A 371 14.41 15.35 -21.58
CA GLY A 371 13.53 14.20 -21.64
C GLY A 371 13.58 13.37 -20.39
N LYS A 372 12.64 13.67 -19.50
CA LYS A 372 11.84 12.71 -18.70
C LYS A 372 12.60 11.48 -18.21
N ARG A 373 12.80 11.40 -16.88
CA ARG A 373 13.05 10.14 -16.13
C ARG A 373 12.50 8.97 -16.93
N LEU A 374 13.37 8.13 -17.50
CA LEU A 374 12.93 6.86 -18.06
C LEU A 374 12.15 6.21 -16.93
N THR A 375 10.84 6.03 -17.15
CA THR A 375 9.95 5.41 -16.16
C THR A 375 10.68 4.18 -15.62
N PRO A 376 10.73 4.02 -14.29
CA PRO A 376 11.51 2.95 -13.68
C PRO A 376 11.13 1.60 -14.31
N PRO A 377 12.06 0.63 -14.39
CA PRO A 377 11.99 -0.52 -15.29
C PRO A 377 11.01 -1.59 -14.76
N PHE A 378 9.75 -1.19 -14.64
CA PHE A 378 8.64 -1.96 -14.13
C PHE A 378 7.55 -2.04 -15.20
N VAL A 379 6.87 -3.16 -15.23
CA VAL A 379 5.64 -3.35 -16.02
C VAL A 379 4.48 -3.62 -15.08
N ALA A 380 3.26 -3.32 -15.50
CA ALA A 380 2.07 -3.70 -14.73
C ALA A 380 1.99 -5.23 -14.62
N TRP A 381 1.62 -5.74 -13.44
CA TRP A 381 1.19 -7.12 -13.30
C TRP A 381 -0.29 -7.21 -13.70
N GLU A 382 -0.55 -7.36 -15.00
CA GLU A 382 -1.91 -7.24 -15.55
C GLU A 382 -2.89 -8.22 -14.91
N GLU A 383 -2.45 -9.45 -14.63
CA GLU A 383 -3.29 -10.49 -14.03
C GLU A 383 -3.78 -10.09 -12.62
N MET A 384 -2.87 -9.67 -11.73
CA MET A 384 -3.21 -9.21 -10.39
C MET A 384 -4.05 -7.92 -10.43
N ASN A 385 -3.65 -6.95 -11.26
CA ASN A 385 -4.40 -5.70 -11.39
C ASN A 385 -5.82 -5.93 -11.91
N LYS A 386 -6.01 -6.90 -12.82
CA LYS A 386 -7.33 -7.26 -13.34
C LYS A 386 -8.25 -7.81 -12.25
N VAL A 387 -7.81 -8.80 -11.46
CA VAL A 387 -8.66 -9.40 -10.42
C VAL A 387 -9.02 -8.39 -9.32
N VAL A 388 -8.08 -7.51 -8.95
CA VAL A 388 -8.32 -6.41 -8.01
C VAL A 388 -9.32 -5.39 -8.58
N ASN A 389 -9.16 -5.01 -9.86
CA ASN A 389 -10.10 -4.11 -10.52
C ASN A 389 -11.51 -4.70 -10.59
N VAL A 390 -11.65 -5.99 -10.90
CA VAL A 390 -12.95 -6.68 -10.91
C VAL A 390 -13.60 -6.62 -9.52
N ALA A 391 -12.84 -6.82 -8.44
CA ALA A 391 -13.35 -6.71 -7.08
C ALA A 391 -13.87 -5.29 -6.76
N LEU A 392 -13.14 -4.25 -7.18
CA LEU A 392 -13.52 -2.85 -6.99
C LEU A 392 -14.73 -2.45 -7.85
N VAL A 393 -14.82 -2.90 -9.10
CA VAL A 393 -16.00 -2.71 -9.96
C VAL A 393 -17.22 -3.41 -9.36
N SER A 394 -17.03 -4.57 -8.73
CA SER A 394 -18.11 -5.28 -8.05
C SER A 394 -18.60 -4.53 -6.81
N LEU A 395 -17.70 -3.87 -6.07
CA LEU A 395 -18.08 -2.93 -5.01
C LEU A 395 -18.88 -1.74 -5.58
N GLU A 396 -18.40 -1.12 -6.65
CA GLU A 396 -19.11 -0.01 -7.33
C GLU A 396 -20.54 -0.39 -7.75
N LYS A 397 -20.74 -1.59 -8.29
CA LYS A 397 -22.09 -2.11 -8.62
C LYS A 397 -22.98 -2.26 -7.38
N ARG A 398 -22.44 -2.76 -6.27
CA ARG A 398 -23.20 -2.89 -5.01
C ARG A 398 -23.59 -1.53 -4.45
N GLU A 399 -22.69 -0.56 -4.53
CA GLU A 399 -22.98 0.83 -4.15
C GLU A 399 -24.09 1.42 -5.02
N ALA A 400 -24.02 1.27 -6.35
CA ALA A 400 -25.07 1.76 -7.25
C ALA A 400 -26.45 1.18 -6.90
N THR A 401 -26.52 -0.13 -6.60
CA THR A 401 -27.75 -0.78 -6.12
C THR A 401 -28.21 -0.21 -4.78
N ALA A 402 -27.30 0.05 -3.85
CA ALA A 402 -27.64 0.62 -2.55
C ALA A 402 -28.19 2.06 -2.68
N TRP A 403 -27.57 2.92 -3.49
CA TRP A 403 -28.08 4.27 -3.77
C TRP A 403 -29.50 4.23 -4.34
N GLY A 404 -29.80 3.29 -5.24
CA GLY A 404 -31.15 3.11 -5.78
C GLY A 404 -32.20 2.71 -4.74
N ARG A 405 -31.80 1.98 -3.67
CA ARG A 405 -32.72 1.55 -2.59
C ARG A 405 -33.00 2.65 -1.58
N TYR A 406 -32.00 3.46 -1.23
CA TYR A 406 -32.15 4.49 -0.21
C TYR A 406 -32.79 5.79 -0.73
N GLY A 407 -32.96 5.94 -2.05
CA GLY A 407 -33.63 7.10 -2.64
C GLY A 407 -32.89 8.43 -2.41
N VAL A 408 -31.58 8.37 -2.15
CA VAL A 408 -30.71 9.53 -1.88
C VAL A 408 -29.83 9.86 -3.08
#